data_AF-A0A2I0QG89-F1
#
_entry.id   AF-A0A2I0QG89-F1
#
_cell.length_a   1.000
_cell.length_b   1.000
_cell.length_c   1.000
_cell.angle_alpha   90.00
_cell.angle_beta   90.00
_cell.angle_gamma   90.00
#
_symmetry.space_group_name_H-M   'P 1'
#
loop_
_entity.id
_entity.type
_entity.pdbx_description
1 polymer ?
#
loop_
_entity_poly.entity_id
_entity_poly.type
_entity_poly.pdbx_seq_one_letter_code
_entity_poly.pdbx_strand_id
1 'polypeptide(L)'
;MKIYILPVDEQFRPKKSPFNYPPHTEDYFVEQDFYNYLLKNTEMITQNPAEADWHFLPIYWTRWHVIHDYAKTGLEELQQGVDKFILDDSKTFTICQYDDGPVVNLDKTTVFLSSRKTKEGIDIPLLCSPHKKPFFSFFFKPSKKYFASFIGRLSTHPIRQEMAEQLKNRDDIYIKFAN
;
A
#
# COMPACT_ATOMS: atom_id res chain seq x y z
N MET A 1 2.93 -1.39 -25.87
CA MET A 1 3.54 -0.90 -24.63
C MET A 1 4.45 -1.99 -24.09
N LYS A 2 5.74 -1.72 -23.92
CA LYS A 2 6.75 -2.62 -23.36
C LYS A 2 7.28 -2.05 -22.05
N ILE A 3 7.39 -2.89 -21.03
CA ILE A 3 7.91 -2.55 -19.70
C ILE A 3 9.22 -3.30 -19.49
N TYR A 4 10.26 -2.59 -19.06
CA TYR A 4 11.47 -3.21 -18.53
C TYR A 4 11.42 -3.19 -17.01
N ILE A 5 11.64 -4.33 -16.37
CA ILE A 5 11.69 -4.42 -14.91
C ILE A 5 13.13 -4.11 -14.49
N LEU A 6 13.32 -3.05 -13.70
CA LEU A 6 14.63 -2.67 -13.20
C LEU A 6 15.21 -3.78 -12.28
N PRO A 7 16.52 -4.08 -12.39
CA PRO A 7 17.16 -5.19 -11.67
C PRO A 7 17.44 -4.81 -10.20
N VAL A 8 16.38 -4.68 -9.42
CA VAL A 8 16.44 -4.33 -7.99
C VAL A 8 16.94 -5.51 -7.16
N ASP A 9 17.92 -5.26 -6.29
CA ASP A 9 18.49 -6.26 -5.37
C ASP A 9 17.41 -6.84 -4.44
N GLU A 10 17.51 -8.14 -4.09
CA GLU A 10 16.43 -8.85 -3.35
C GLU A 10 16.09 -8.19 -2.00
N GLN A 11 17.04 -7.52 -1.36
CA GLN A 11 16.84 -6.86 -0.08
C GLN A 11 15.76 -5.75 -0.10
N PHE A 12 15.59 -5.07 -1.25
CA PHE A 12 14.56 -4.05 -1.44
C PHE A 12 13.19 -4.64 -1.77
N ARG A 13 13.09 -5.98 -1.82
CA ARG A 13 11.84 -6.75 -1.95
C ARG A 13 11.69 -7.75 -0.79
N PRO A 14 11.56 -7.29 0.47
CA PRO A 14 11.43 -8.20 1.61
C PRO A 14 10.28 -9.19 1.42
N LYS A 15 10.56 -10.48 1.61
CA LYS A 15 9.61 -11.58 1.30
C LYS A 15 8.47 -11.69 2.31
N LYS A 16 8.62 -11.14 3.51
CA LYS A 16 7.63 -11.19 4.59
C LYS A 16 7.25 -9.80 5.02
N SER A 17 5.97 -9.57 5.23
CA SER A 17 5.51 -8.39 5.94
C SER A 17 5.63 -8.59 7.45
N PRO A 18 6.09 -7.60 8.22
CA PRO A 18 6.05 -7.65 9.68
C PRO A 18 4.62 -7.54 10.25
N PHE A 19 3.64 -7.11 9.44
CA PHE A 19 2.22 -7.14 9.82
C PHE A 19 1.30 -7.34 8.61
N ASN A 20 0.09 -7.83 8.84
CA ASN A 20 -0.90 -7.99 7.77
C ASN A 20 -1.77 -6.73 7.65
N TYR A 21 -1.76 -6.08 6.49
CA TYR A 21 -2.59 -4.91 6.24
C TYR A 21 -2.95 -4.75 4.75
N PRO A 22 -4.22 -4.47 4.40
CA PRO A 22 -5.37 -4.43 5.30
C PRO A 22 -5.60 -5.77 6.03
N PRO A 23 -6.26 -5.80 7.21
CA PRO A 23 -6.43 -7.02 8.02
C PRO A 23 -7.11 -8.20 7.31
N HIS A 24 -7.74 -7.93 6.17
CA HIS A 24 -8.48 -8.88 5.35
C HIS A 24 -7.76 -9.21 4.03
N THR A 25 -6.43 -9.01 3.96
CA THR A 25 -5.62 -9.38 2.78
C THR A 25 -4.85 -10.68 3.02
N GLU A 26 -4.64 -11.45 1.94
CA GLU A 26 -3.59 -12.46 1.86
C GLU A 26 -2.27 -11.71 1.61
N ASP A 27 -1.17 -12.13 2.25
CA ASP A 27 0.11 -11.43 2.53
C ASP A 27 0.88 -10.82 1.32
N TYR A 28 0.21 -10.01 0.50
CA TYR A 28 0.77 -9.31 -0.65
C TYR A 28 0.14 -7.92 -0.71
N PHE A 29 0.98 -6.89 -0.58
CA PHE A 29 0.59 -5.50 -0.82
C PHE A 29 0.53 -5.21 -2.33
N VAL A 30 -0.03 -4.06 -2.71
CA VAL A 30 -0.19 -3.65 -4.12
C VAL A 30 1.13 -3.66 -4.92
N GLU A 31 2.27 -3.38 -4.26
CA GLU A 31 3.59 -3.41 -4.89
C GLU A 31 3.96 -4.82 -5.38
N GLN A 32 3.73 -5.83 -4.53
CA GLN A 32 4.03 -7.22 -4.87
C GLN A 32 2.97 -7.81 -5.79
N ASP A 33 1.70 -7.44 -5.63
CA ASP A 33 0.62 -7.89 -6.51
C ASP A 33 0.88 -7.47 -7.96
N PHE A 34 1.24 -6.21 -8.19
CA PHE A 34 1.56 -5.74 -9.54
C PHE A 34 2.83 -6.36 -10.12
N TYR A 35 3.88 -6.56 -9.29
CA TYR A 35 5.06 -7.28 -9.75
C TYR A 35 4.71 -8.71 -10.20
N ASN A 36 3.91 -9.43 -9.42
CA ASN A 36 3.42 -10.76 -9.78
C ASN A 36 2.53 -10.74 -11.02
N TYR A 37 1.71 -9.69 -11.20
CA TYR A 37 0.91 -9.48 -12.41
C TYR A 37 1.81 -9.37 -13.64
N LEU A 38 2.86 -8.53 -13.60
CA LEU A 38 3.80 -8.40 -14.72
C LEU A 38 4.47 -9.74 -15.04
N LEU A 39 4.95 -10.48 -14.02
CA LEU A 39 5.57 -11.78 -14.23
C LEU A 39 4.64 -12.83 -14.87
N LYS A 40 3.32 -12.67 -14.73
CA LYS A 40 2.32 -13.53 -15.38
C LYS A 40 1.96 -13.09 -16.80
N ASN A 41 2.20 -11.82 -17.14
CA ASN A 41 1.86 -11.19 -18.42
C ASN A 41 3.17 -10.80 -19.15
N THR A 42 3.97 -11.82 -19.48
CA THR A 42 5.33 -11.66 -20.00
C THR A 42 5.37 -10.99 -21.37
N GLU A 43 4.26 -10.97 -22.11
CA GLU A 43 4.12 -10.24 -23.38
C GLU A 43 4.24 -8.72 -23.22
N MET A 44 4.01 -8.21 -22.00
CA MET A 44 4.22 -6.79 -21.68
C MET A 44 5.68 -6.49 -21.33
N ILE A 45 6.53 -7.49 -21.11
CA ILE A 45 7.90 -7.33 -20.61
C ILE A 45 8.92 -7.38 -21.76
N THR A 46 9.88 -6.48 -21.73
CA THR A 46 11.10 -6.55 -22.56
C THR A 46 12.33 -6.81 -21.69
N GLN A 47 13.33 -7.49 -22.23
CA GLN A 47 14.65 -7.69 -21.60
C GLN A 47 15.65 -6.58 -21.93
N ASN A 48 15.32 -5.74 -22.91
CA ASN A 48 16.15 -4.62 -23.34
C ASN A 48 15.57 -3.30 -22.82
N PRO A 49 16.24 -2.60 -21.89
CA PRO A 49 15.74 -1.33 -21.36
C PRO A 49 15.60 -0.23 -22.43
N ALA A 50 16.38 -0.29 -23.52
CA ALA A 50 16.31 0.67 -24.62
C ALA A 50 15.05 0.50 -25.49
N GLU A 51 14.44 -0.68 -25.49
CA GLU A 51 13.18 -0.96 -26.22
C GLU A 51 11.93 -0.72 -25.37
N ALA A 52 12.10 -0.39 -24.08
CA ALA A 52 11.00 -0.20 -23.17
C ALA A 52 10.37 1.19 -23.33
N ASP A 53 9.05 1.23 -23.29
CA ASP A 53 8.30 2.49 -23.16
C ASP A 53 8.39 3.01 -21.72
N TRP A 54 8.44 2.08 -20.75
CA TRP A 54 8.53 2.37 -19.32
C TRP A 54 9.49 1.42 -18.60
N HIS A 55 10.14 1.94 -17.56
CA HIS A 55 10.91 1.17 -16.58
C HIS A 55 10.08 1.03 -15.31
N PHE A 56 9.86 -0.20 -14.86
CA PHE A 56 9.21 -0.47 -13.58
C PHE A 56 10.28 -0.63 -12.50
N LEU A 57 10.19 0.14 -11.41
CA LEU A 57 11.02 0.01 -10.22
C LEU A 57 10.29 -0.85 -9.15
N PRO A 58 10.58 -2.16 -9.05
CA PRO A 58 9.81 -3.11 -8.25
C PRO A 58 10.22 -3.12 -6.76
N ILE A 59 10.36 -1.97 -6.11
CA ILE A 59 10.68 -1.91 -4.67
C ILE A 59 9.40 -2.17 -3.85
N TYR A 60 9.50 -2.96 -2.78
CA TYR A 60 8.39 -3.17 -1.85
C TYR A 60 8.42 -2.13 -0.72
N TRP A 61 8.10 -0.89 -1.07
CA TRP A 61 8.23 0.29 -0.20
C TRP A 61 7.59 0.09 1.17
N THR A 62 6.34 -0.38 1.20
CA THR A 62 5.62 -0.60 2.47
C THR A 62 6.39 -1.55 3.38
N ARG A 63 6.89 -2.67 2.85
CA ARG A 63 7.67 -3.63 3.66
C ARG A 63 9.00 -3.06 4.10
N TRP A 64 9.71 -2.39 3.18
CA TRP A 64 10.98 -1.75 3.50
C TRP A 64 10.81 -0.75 4.64
N HIS A 65 9.91 0.22 4.50
CA HIS A 65 9.72 1.29 5.47
C HIS A 65 9.29 0.75 6.83
N VAL A 66 8.41 -0.25 6.87
CA VAL A 66 7.96 -0.82 8.15
C VAL A 66 9.07 -1.59 8.86
N ILE A 67 9.87 -2.40 8.13
CA ILE A 67 11.00 -3.13 8.72
C ILE A 67 12.04 -2.13 9.28
N HIS A 68 12.13 -0.94 8.68
CA HIS A 68 13.02 0.14 9.08
C HIS A 68 12.33 1.21 9.96
N ASP A 69 11.55 0.75 10.95
CA ASP A 69 10.83 1.57 11.94
C ASP A 69 10.05 2.75 11.31
N TYR A 70 9.21 2.43 10.33
CA TYR A 70 8.38 3.40 9.62
C TYR A 70 9.20 4.51 8.95
N ALA A 71 10.21 4.10 8.18
CA ALA A 71 11.12 4.99 7.45
C ALA A 71 12.00 5.89 8.34
N LYS A 72 12.20 5.55 9.63
CA LYS A 72 13.15 6.26 10.50
C LYS A 72 14.59 5.80 10.32
N THR A 73 14.80 4.61 9.77
CA THR A 73 16.13 4.06 9.48
C THR A 73 16.19 3.54 8.03
N GLY A 74 17.37 3.12 7.56
CA GLY A 74 17.54 2.49 6.24
C GLY A 74 17.35 3.40 5.02
N LEU A 75 17.13 4.71 5.20
CA LEU A 75 16.86 5.63 4.07
C LEU A 75 18.09 5.86 3.18
N GLU A 76 19.29 5.95 3.77
CA GLU A 76 20.52 6.14 3.00
C GLU A 76 20.80 4.94 2.09
N GLU A 77 20.68 3.72 2.62
CA GLU A 77 20.81 2.48 1.84
C GLU A 77 19.74 2.39 0.75
N LEU A 78 18.50 2.78 1.05
CA LEU A 78 17.41 2.82 0.08
C LEU A 78 17.69 3.84 -1.03
N GLN A 79 18.17 5.04 -0.70
CA GLN A 79 18.52 6.07 -1.68
C GLN A 79 19.65 5.58 -2.60
N GLN A 80 20.72 5.01 -2.03
CA GLN A 80 21.83 4.45 -2.81
C GLN A 80 21.36 3.33 -3.76
N GLY A 81 20.41 2.51 -3.30
CA GLY A 81 19.76 1.50 -4.15
C GLY A 81 19.01 2.14 -5.31
N VAL A 82 18.12 3.10 -5.02
CA VAL A 82 17.35 3.83 -6.04
C VAL A 82 18.26 4.48 -7.08
N ASP A 83 19.29 5.22 -6.65
CA ASP A 83 20.23 5.93 -7.52
C ASP A 83 20.99 4.96 -8.45
N LYS A 84 21.25 3.74 -7.96
CA LYS A 84 21.88 2.66 -8.75
C LYS A 84 20.92 2.04 -9.76
N PHE A 85 19.64 1.88 -9.42
CA PHE A 85 18.69 1.11 -10.23
C PHE A 85 17.99 1.93 -11.31
N ILE A 86 17.72 3.22 -11.07
CA ILE A 86 17.03 4.07 -12.03
C ILE A 86 17.96 4.38 -13.22
N LEU A 87 17.52 4.02 -14.42
CA LEU A 87 18.26 4.29 -15.66
C LEU A 87 17.82 5.60 -16.32
N ASP A 88 16.54 5.92 -16.23
CA ASP A 88 15.90 7.13 -16.77
C ASP A 88 14.66 7.43 -15.91
N ASP A 89 14.76 8.45 -15.06
CA ASP A 89 13.70 8.84 -14.11
C ASP A 89 12.41 9.26 -14.81
N SER A 90 12.52 9.88 -15.98
CA SER A 90 11.37 10.34 -16.78
C SER A 90 10.57 9.20 -17.42
N LYS A 91 11.19 8.02 -17.56
CA LYS A 91 10.56 6.78 -18.02
C LYS A 91 10.32 5.78 -16.89
N THR A 92 10.67 6.12 -15.65
CA THR A 92 10.52 5.21 -14.53
C THR A 92 9.17 5.42 -13.86
N PHE A 93 8.54 4.32 -13.47
CA PHE A 93 7.41 4.34 -12.55
C PHE A 93 7.57 3.32 -11.44
N THR A 94 6.92 3.58 -10.31
CA THR A 94 6.83 2.66 -9.19
C THR A 94 5.43 2.69 -8.59
N ILE A 95 5.14 1.69 -7.76
CA ILE A 95 3.88 1.57 -7.04
C ILE A 95 4.22 1.56 -5.56
N CYS A 96 3.49 2.30 -4.73
CA CYS A 96 3.70 2.37 -3.30
C CYS A 96 2.35 2.42 -2.54
N GLN A 97 2.23 1.60 -1.50
CA GLN A 97 1.10 1.64 -0.57
C GLN A 97 1.39 2.43 0.71
N TYR A 98 2.67 2.66 1.03
CA TYR A 98 3.04 3.33 2.26
C TYR A 98 2.44 4.74 2.31
N ASP A 99 1.78 5.09 3.40
CA ASP A 99 1.01 6.34 3.52
C ASP A 99 1.83 7.59 3.21
N ASP A 100 3.13 7.60 3.51
CA ASP A 100 4.00 8.75 3.26
C ASP A 100 4.67 8.71 1.88
N GLY A 101 4.33 7.72 1.05
CA GLY A 101 4.96 7.45 -0.24
C GLY A 101 6.37 6.86 -0.11
N PRO A 102 7.12 6.73 -1.21
CA PRO A 102 8.55 6.41 -1.16
C PRO A 102 9.31 7.53 -0.44
N VAL A 103 9.82 7.28 0.77
CA VAL A 103 10.47 8.31 1.62
C VAL A 103 11.94 8.55 1.20
N VAL A 104 12.17 8.67 -0.11
CA VAL A 104 13.48 8.91 -0.76
C VAL A 104 13.26 9.75 -2.02
N ASN A 105 14.31 10.37 -2.55
CA ASN A 105 14.21 11.11 -3.80
C ASN A 105 14.12 10.12 -4.98
N LEU A 106 13.07 10.24 -5.78
CA LEU A 106 12.86 9.47 -7.01
C LEU A 106 12.94 10.34 -8.29
N ASP A 107 13.36 11.60 -8.14
CA ASP A 107 13.38 12.61 -9.20
C ASP A 107 12.04 12.69 -9.95
N LYS A 108 12.02 12.48 -11.28
CA LYS A 108 10.80 12.58 -12.10
C LYS A 108 10.01 11.27 -12.19
N THR A 109 10.40 10.24 -11.45
CA THR A 109 9.73 8.94 -11.45
C THR A 109 8.23 9.10 -11.17
N THR A 110 7.40 8.46 -12.00
CA THR A 110 5.96 8.43 -11.78
C THR A 110 5.60 7.48 -10.64
N VAL A 111 4.96 7.99 -9.59
CA VAL A 111 4.58 7.18 -8.42
C VAL A 111 3.07 6.95 -8.40
N PHE A 112 2.67 5.68 -8.45
CA PHE A 112 1.30 5.25 -8.22
C PHE A 112 1.09 4.91 -6.74
N LEU A 113 0.05 5.49 -6.12
CA LEU A 113 -0.15 5.49 -4.67
C LEU A 113 -1.50 4.88 -4.30
N SER A 114 -1.51 3.83 -3.47
CA SER A 114 -2.76 3.27 -2.92
C SER A 114 -3.16 3.84 -1.56
N SER A 115 -2.25 4.61 -0.98
CA SER A 115 -2.47 5.51 0.15
C SER A 115 -1.47 6.65 0.02
N ARG A 116 -1.83 7.86 0.47
CA ARG A 116 -0.90 8.99 0.45
C ARG A 116 -1.23 10.09 1.44
N LYS A 117 -0.16 10.73 1.94
CA LYS A 117 -0.15 12.06 2.57
C LYS A 117 0.57 13.11 1.72
N THR A 118 1.17 12.68 0.61
CA THR A 118 1.86 13.55 -0.35
C THR A 118 0.85 14.28 -1.24
N LYS A 119 1.27 15.39 -1.87
CA LYS A 119 0.45 16.11 -2.87
C LYS A 119 0.63 15.58 -4.29
N GLU A 120 1.72 14.91 -4.57
CA GLU A 120 2.12 14.41 -5.89
C GLU A 120 1.98 12.89 -5.99
N GLY A 121 1.80 12.38 -7.22
CA GLY A 121 1.54 10.96 -7.52
C GLY A 121 0.15 10.72 -8.12
N ILE A 122 -0.07 9.49 -8.58
CA ILE A 122 -1.31 9.05 -9.23
C ILE A 122 -2.02 8.06 -8.31
N ASP A 123 -3.26 8.36 -7.95
CA ASP A 123 -4.04 7.49 -7.06
C ASP A 123 -4.42 6.17 -7.75
N ILE A 124 -4.22 5.06 -7.05
CA ILE A 124 -4.68 3.72 -7.42
C ILE A 124 -5.48 3.10 -6.27
N PRO A 125 -6.36 2.12 -6.52
CA PRO A 125 -7.12 1.49 -5.44
C PRO A 125 -6.21 0.69 -4.49
N LEU A 126 -6.52 0.75 -3.21
CA LEU A 126 -6.00 -0.19 -2.22
C LEU A 126 -6.57 -1.58 -2.46
N LEU A 127 -5.71 -2.60 -2.46
CA LEU A 127 -6.13 -3.98 -2.68
C LEU A 127 -6.56 -4.65 -1.38
N CYS A 128 -7.52 -5.57 -1.51
CA CYS A 128 -7.97 -6.44 -0.43
C CYS A 128 -8.37 -7.81 -0.99
N SER A 129 -8.32 -8.85 -0.17
CA SER A 129 -8.80 -10.16 -0.62
C SER A 129 -10.32 -10.15 -0.79
N PRO A 130 -10.84 -10.93 -1.75
CA PRO A 130 -12.28 -11.08 -1.92
C PRO A 130 -12.98 -11.48 -0.61
N HIS A 131 -13.95 -10.68 -0.20
CA HIS A 131 -14.74 -10.96 1.00
C HIS A 131 -15.71 -12.12 0.74
N LYS A 132 -15.57 -13.20 1.51
CA LYS A 132 -16.53 -14.31 1.49
C LYS A 132 -17.78 -13.91 2.27
N LYS A 133 -18.95 -13.90 1.62
CA LYS A 133 -20.22 -13.79 2.32
C LYS A 133 -20.44 -15.07 3.14
N PRO A 134 -20.85 -14.99 4.41
CA PRO A 134 -21.23 -16.17 5.17
C PRO A 134 -22.35 -16.92 4.43
N PHE A 135 -22.27 -18.25 4.31
CA PHE A 135 -23.28 -19.06 3.63
C PHE A 135 -24.71 -18.77 4.15
N PHE A 136 -24.84 -18.62 5.48
CA PHE A 136 -26.12 -18.30 6.13
C PHE A 136 -26.65 -16.89 5.81
N SER A 137 -25.81 -15.96 5.37
CA SER A 137 -26.25 -14.60 5.00
C SER A 137 -27.11 -14.55 3.73
N PHE A 138 -27.08 -15.62 2.92
CA PHE A 138 -27.95 -15.77 1.76
C PHE A 138 -29.41 -16.07 2.15
N PHE A 139 -29.62 -16.72 3.29
CA PHE A 139 -30.94 -17.14 3.78
C PHE A 139 -31.44 -16.29 4.95
N PHE A 140 -30.54 -15.73 5.74
CA PHE A 140 -30.86 -14.95 6.93
C PHE A 140 -29.99 -13.71 7.01
N LYS A 141 -30.62 -12.53 6.87
CA LYS A 141 -29.94 -11.26 7.14
C LYS A 141 -29.82 -11.09 8.66
N PRO A 142 -28.61 -10.89 9.22
CA PRO A 142 -28.47 -10.69 10.66
C PRO A 142 -29.22 -9.42 11.11
N SER A 143 -29.86 -9.48 12.28
CA SER A 143 -30.42 -8.30 12.91
C SER A 143 -29.30 -7.38 13.37
N LYS A 144 -29.41 -6.08 13.08
CA LYS A 144 -28.44 -5.08 13.54
C LYS A 144 -28.83 -4.62 14.94
N LYS A 145 -28.00 -4.90 15.94
CA LYS A 145 -28.20 -4.44 17.32
C LYS A 145 -28.04 -2.92 17.44
N TYR A 146 -27.02 -2.38 16.79
CA TYR A 146 -26.68 -0.96 16.83
C TYR A 146 -27.08 -0.28 15.50
N PHE A 147 -27.53 0.97 15.60
CA PHE A 147 -27.77 1.84 14.46
C PHE A 147 -26.47 2.15 13.72
N ALA A 148 -25.39 2.43 14.46
CA ALA A 148 -24.07 2.72 13.91
C ALA A 148 -22.95 2.20 14.81
N SER A 149 -21.74 2.08 14.26
CA SER A 149 -20.56 1.72 15.04
C SER A 149 -19.29 2.41 14.58
N PHE A 150 -18.41 2.76 15.51
CA PHE A 150 -17.05 3.21 15.26
C PHE A 150 -16.05 2.31 15.98
N ILE A 151 -15.05 1.80 15.25
CA ILE A 151 -13.95 1.02 15.81
C ILE A 151 -12.64 1.66 15.36
N GLY A 152 -11.85 2.18 16.30
CA GLY A 152 -10.58 2.82 15.95
C GLY A 152 -9.90 3.56 17.10
N ARG A 153 -8.75 4.16 16.80
CA ARG A 153 -8.00 5.01 17.75
C ARG A 153 -8.57 6.41 17.78
N LEU A 154 -9.15 6.83 18.91
CA LEU A 154 -9.66 8.19 19.10
C LEU A 154 -8.55 9.26 19.11
N SER A 155 -7.39 8.91 19.66
CA SER A 155 -6.26 9.85 19.84
C SER A 155 -5.66 10.36 18.52
N THR A 156 -5.93 9.68 17.40
CA THR A 156 -5.32 10.00 16.11
C THR A 156 -5.91 11.22 15.40
N HIS A 157 -7.13 11.66 15.76
CA HIS A 157 -7.73 12.85 15.14
C HIS A 157 -8.79 13.50 16.04
N PRO A 158 -8.78 14.84 16.22
CA PRO A 158 -9.73 15.55 17.11
C PRO A 158 -11.20 15.21 16.85
N ILE A 159 -11.61 15.17 15.57
CA ILE A 159 -12.98 14.80 15.18
C ILE A 159 -13.47 13.45 15.76
N ARG A 160 -12.57 12.49 15.98
CA ARG A 160 -12.93 11.18 16.55
C ARG A 160 -13.24 11.31 18.03
N GLN A 161 -12.50 12.16 18.74
CA GLN A 161 -12.72 12.46 20.15
C GLN A 161 -14.04 13.21 20.33
N GLU A 162 -14.28 14.24 19.51
CA GLU A 162 -15.54 15.00 19.50
C GLU A 162 -16.74 14.10 19.20
N MET A 163 -16.63 13.22 18.18
CA MET A 163 -17.65 12.23 17.87
C MET A 163 -17.93 11.32 19.06
N ALA A 164 -16.89 10.79 19.71
CA ALA A 164 -17.07 9.92 20.88
C ALA A 164 -17.77 10.64 22.03
N GLU A 165 -17.40 11.90 22.29
CA GLU A 165 -18.00 12.72 23.35
C GLU A 165 -19.47 13.05 23.05
N GLN A 166 -19.79 13.42 21.81
CA GLN A 166 -21.17 13.74 21.40
C GLN A 166 -22.09 12.53 21.43
N LEU A 167 -21.57 11.34 21.14
CA LEU A 167 -22.37 10.12 21.01
C LEU A 167 -22.35 9.23 22.26
N LYS A 168 -21.62 9.61 23.32
CA LYS A 168 -21.40 8.76 24.51
C LYS A 168 -22.66 8.29 25.24
N ASN A 169 -23.75 9.05 25.14
CA ASN A 169 -25.02 8.75 25.80
C ASN A 169 -26.02 8.00 24.90
N ARG A 170 -25.63 7.65 23.66
CA ARG A 170 -26.46 6.89 22.74
C ARG A 170 -26.17 5.39 22.88
N ASP A 171 -27.14 4.65 23.37
CA ASP A 171 -27.09 3.19 23.54
C ASP A 171 -27.25 2.42 22.21
N ASP A 172 -27.80 3.08 21.20
CA ASP A 172 -27.94 2.57 19.85
C ASP A 172 -26.68 2.73 18.99
N ILE A 173 -25.61 3.36 19.50
CA ILE A 173 -24.32 3.51 18.82
C ILE A 173 -23.22 2.76 19.57
N TYR A 174 -22.46 1.94 18.84
CA TYR A 174 -21.34 1.20 19.40
C TYR A 174 -19.99 1.88 19.12
N ILE A 175 -19.28 2.32 20.15
CA ILE A 175 -17.94 2.90 20.01
C ILE A 175 -16.94 2.00 20.73
N LYS A 176 -15.97 1.47 19.97
CA LYS A 176 -14.86 0.65 20.50
C LYS A 176 -13.52 1.31 20.23
N PHE A 177 -12.73 1.44 21.28
CA PHE A 177 -11.37 1.95 21.18
C PHE A 177 -10.43 0.81 20.75
N ALA A 178 -9.69 1.04 19.68
CA ALA A 178 -8.54 0.22 19.34
C ALA A 178 -7.29 0.79 20.02
N ASN A 179 -6.45 -0.06 20.58
CA ASN A 179 -5.15 0.32 21.12
C ASN A 179 -4.14 0.64 20.00
#